data_AF-B4Q9V1-F1
#
_entry.id   AF-B4Q9V1-F1
#
_cell.length_a   1.000
_cell.length_b   1.000
_cell.length_c   1.000
_cell.angle_alpha   90.00
_cell.angle_beta   90.00
_cell.angle_gamma   90.00
#
_symmetry.space_group_name_H-M   'P 1'
#
loop_
_entity.id
_entity.type
_entity.pdbx_description
1 polymer ?
#
loop_
_entity_poly.entity_id
_entity_poly.type
_entity_poly.pdbx_seq_one_letter_code
_entity_poly.pdbx_strand_id
1 'polypeptide(L)'
;MTSPPTLSVNRTAVQWSPVCGRYLVAKGATRGHGLLIEELPFAVGPKCNGPVVCLGCYEPDPDPEEELCSECGWPLCAECAQQADNAHFQLECRELKDARARFFRLPSGSSHCPQLDCIMPLRVLLAKEGESGAMGQRGGTHGAPQGGAPEGRGCLACGSR
;
A
#
# COMPACT_ATOMS: atom_id res chain seq x y z
N MET A 1 -12.71 -33.66 8.75
CA MET A 1 -12.83 -32.20 8.82
C MET A 1 -12.35 -31.66 7.48
N THR A 2 -13.26 -31.34 6.57
CA THR A 2 -12.93 -30.79 5.24
C THR A 2 -12.57 -29.33 5.40
N SER A 3 -11.35 -28.95 5.04
CA SER A 3 -10.95 -27.54 4.94
C SER A 3 -11.97 -26.78 4.08
N PRO A 4 -12.39 -25.58 4.48
CA PRO A 4 -13.29 -24.78 3.66
C PRO A 4 -12.65 -24.57 2.29
N PRO A 5 -13.42 -24.64 1.19
CA PRO A 5 -12.89 -24.40 -0.14
C PRO A 5 -12.26 -23.01 -0.17
N THR A 6 -10.99 -22.95 -0.56
CA THR A 6 -10.29 -21.68 -0.76
C THR A 6 -11.07 -20.88 -1.80
N LEU A 7 -11.74 -19.82 -1.35
CA LEU A 7 -12.43 -18.89 -2.25
C LEU A 7 -11.37 -18.28 -3.17
N SER A 8 -11.48 -18.52 -4.48
CA SER A 8 -10.69 -17.78 -5.45
C SER A 8 -11.28 -16.36 -5.52
N VAL A 9 -10.62 -15.44 -4.83
CA VAL A 9 -10.92 -14.02 -4.89
C VAL A 9 -10.35 -13.43 -6.20
N ASN A 10 -10.85 -12.29 -6.66
CA ASN A 10 -10.41 -11.62 -7.89
C ASN A 10 -10.80 -12.35 -9.19
N ARG A 11 -12.04 -12.87 -9.24
CA ARG A 11 -12.64 -13.51 -10.42
C ARG A 11 -13.25 -12.53 -11.40
N THR A 12 -12.61 -11.39 -11.62
CA THR A 12 -13.08 -10.35 -12.53
C THR A 12 -12.13 -10.18 -13.70
N ALA A 13 -12.66 -9.63 -14.80
CA ALA A 13 -11.91 -9.18 -15.96
C ALA A 13 -12.24 -7.72 -16.25
N VAL A 14 -11.24 -6.94 -16.65
CA VAL A 14 -11.45 -5.56 -17.11
C VAL A 14 -12.02 -5.60 -18.52
N GLN A 15 -13.10 -4.87 -18.74
CA GLN A 15 -13.72 -4.63 -20.05
C GLN A 15 -13.86 -3.12 -20.26
N TRP A 16 -14.22 -2.71 -21.48
CA TRP A 16 -14.41 -1.30 -21.84
C TRP A 16 -15.75 -1.07 -22.55
N SER A 17 -16.40 0.05 -22.25
CA SER A 17 -17.55 0.55 -23.01
C SER A 17 -17.48 2.06 -23.21
N PRO A 18 -18.13 2.61 -24.26
CA PRO A 18 -18.17 4.06 -24.48
C PRO A 18 -18.85 4.85 -23.35
N VAL A 19 -19.71 4.19 -22.55
CA VAL A 19 -20.51 4.84 -21.50
C VAL A 19 -19.77 4.85 -20.16
N CYS A 20 -19.13 3.73 -19.79
CA CYS A 20 -18.54 3.55 -18.46
C CYS A 20 -17.02 3.66 -18.46
N GLY A 21 -16.36 3.67 -19.61
CA GLY A 21 -14.91 3.47 -19.69
C GLY A 21 -14.53 2.06 -19.27
N ARG A 22 -13.49 1.91 -18.44
CA ARG A 22 -13.07 0.60 -17.90
C ARG A 22 -13.98 0.15 -16.77
N TYR A 23 -14.42 -1.10 -16.81
CA TYR A 23 -15.25 -1.69 -15.77
C TYR A 23 -14.89 -3.16 -15.54
N LEU A 24 -15.30 -3.71 -14.40
CA LEU A 24 -15.05 -5.11 -14.04
C LEU A 24 -16.26 -5.99 -14.35
N VAL A 25 -16.02 -7.13 -14.98
CA VAL A 25 -17.01 -8.17 -15.25
C VAL A 25 -16.62 -9.45 -14.55
N ALA A 26 -17.55 -10.11 -13.86
CA ALA A 26 -17.30 -11.42 -13.28
C ALA A 26 -16.97 -12.44 -14.38
N LYS A 27 -15.91 -13.23 -14.20
CA LYS A 27 -15.45 -14.28 -15.14
C LYS A 27 -16.39 -15.51 -15.19
N GLY A 28 -17.54 -15.46 -14.52
CA GLY A 28 -18.53 -16.52 -14.53
C GLY A 28 -19.67 -16.26 -13.54
N ALA A 29 -20.60 -17.21 -13.46
CA ALA A 29 -21.71 -17.15 -12.52
C ALA A 29 -21.18 -17.01 -11.08
N THR A 30 -21.73 -16.04 -10.36
CA THR A 30 -21.44 -15.79 -8.94
C THR A 30 -22.72 -16.05 -8.17
N ARG A 31 -22.61 -16.78 -7.05
CA ARG A 31 -23.75 -16.92 -6.13
C ARG A 31 -24.05 -15.54 -5.52
N GLY A 32 -25.29 -15.32 -5.07
CA GLY A 32 -25.55 -14.19 -4.16
C GLY A 32 -24.52 -14.19 -3.02
N HIS A 33 -24.23 -13.03 -2.43
CA HIS A 33 -23.24 -12.89 -1.33
C HIS A 33 -21.81 -13.42 -1.62
N GLY A 34 -21.44 -13.68 -2.88
CA GLY A 34 -20.08 -14.09 -3.25
C GLY A 34 -19.09 -12.92 -3.26
N LEU A 35 -17.91 -13.12 -2.64
CA LEU A 35 -16.79 -12.17 -2.71
C LEU A 35 -16.20 -12.17 -4.12
N LEU A 36 -16.24 -11.02 -4.80
CA LEU A 36 -15.74 -10.87 -6.17
C LEU A 36 -14.30 -10.34 -6.21
N ILE A 37 -14.00 -9.38 -5.36
CA ILE A 37 -12.74 -8.63 -5.33
C ILE A 37 -12.37 -8.40 -3.87
N GLU A 38 -11.09 -8.54 -3.58
CA GLU A 38 -10.46 -8.12 -2.34
C GLU A 38 -9.09 -7.58 -2.70
N GLU A 39 -8.80 -6.39 -2.21
CA GLU A 39 -7.56 -5.67 -2.48
C GLU A 39 -7.17 -4.87 -1.25
N LEU A 40 -5.88 -4.83 -0.95
CA LEU A 40 -5.35 -3.95 0.08
C LEU A 40 -5.25 -2.53 -0.50
N PRO A 41 -5.63 -1.49 0.26
CA PRO A 41 -5.49 -0.13 -0.21
C PRO A 41 -4.01 0.20 -0.45
N PHE A 42 -3.72 0.87 -1.57
CA PHE A 42 -2.35 1.32 -1.86
C PHE A 42 -1.80 2.24 -0.77
N ALA A 43 -2.65 3.14 -0.26
CA ALA A 43 -2.35 3.97 0.89
C ALA A 43 -3.66 4.36 1.60
N VAL A 44 -3.55 4.67 2.90
CA VAL A 44 -4.66 5.10 3.76
C VAL A 44 -4.28 6.45 4.37
N GLY A 45 -5.24 7.35 4.49
CA GLY A 45 -5.03 8.66 5.07
C GLY A 45 -6.33 9.36 5.48
N PRO A 46 -6.23 10.52 6.14
CA PRO A 46 -7.38 11.32 6.52
C PRO A 46 -8.25 11.71 5.33
N LYS A 47 -9.55 11.85 5.57
CA LYS A 47 -10.49 12.36 4.56
C LYS A 47 -10.21 13.82 4.27
N CYS A 48 -10.17 14.18 2.98
CA CYS A 48 -10.05 15.57 2.52
C CYS A 48 -11.18 16.44 3.10
N ASN A 49 -10.83 17.62 3.63
CA ASN A 49 -11.71 18.52 4.37
C ASN A 49 -12.41 17.84 5.57
N GLY A 50 -11.80 16.83 6.17
CA GLY A 50 -12.28 16.18 7.39
C GLY A 50 -11.93 16.96 8.66
N PRO A 51 -12.39 16.49 9.84
CA PRO A 51 -11.94 17.01 11.12
C PRO A 51 -10.47 16.63 11.38
N VAL A 52 -9.91 17.15 12.47
CA VAL A 52 -8.63 16.65 12.99
C VAL A 52 -8.83 15.20 13.48
N VAL A 53 -7.93 14.31 13.08
CA VAL A 53 -7.92 12.89 13.48
C VAL A 53 -6.50 12.45 13.81
N CYS A 54 -6.36 11.43 14.65
CA CYS A 54 -5.06 10.80 14.91
C CYS A 54 -4.49 10.18 13.62
N LEU A 55 -3.22 10.43 13.30
CA LEU A 55 -2.60 9.91 12.07
C LEU A 55 -2.27 8.40 12.12
N GLY A 56 -2.37 7.77 13.30
CA GLY A 56 -2.21 6.33 13.49
C GLY A 56 -3.52 5.55 13.33
N CYS A 57 -4.58 5.93 14.05
CA CYS A 57 -5.84 5.18 14.11
C CYS A 57 -7.03 5.86 13.40
N TYR A 58 -6.91 7.12 13.00
CA TYR A 58 -7.97 7.97 12.42
C TYR A 58 -9.18 8.22 13.34
N GLU A 59 -9.06 7.95 14.63
CA GLU A 59 -10.10 8.33 15.58
C GLU A 59 -10.19 9.87 15.65
N PRO A 60 -11.40 10.44 15.58
CA PRO A 60 -11.61 11.86 15.84
C PRO A 60 -11.32 12.13 17.32
N ASP A 61 -10.95 13.37 17.62
CA ASP A 61 -10.70 13.86 18.98
C ASP A 61 -9.33 13.55 19.60
N PRO A 62 -8.20 13.63 18.86
CA PRO A 62 -6.95 13.89 19.57
C PRO A 62 -7.04 15.30 20.13
N ASP A 63 -7.13 15.45 21.45
CA ASP A 63 -7.05 16.78 22.06
C ASP A 63 -5.77 17.45 21.52
N PRO A 64 -5.89 18.50 20.68
CA PRO A 64 -4.74 19.05 19.98
C PRO A 64 -3.75 19.72 20.95
N GLU A 65 -4.14 19.92 22.21
CA GLU A 65 -3.26 20.43 23.26
C GLU A 65 -2.34 19.34 23.83
N GLU A 66 -2.76 18.07 23.85
CA GLU A 66 -2.01 16.95 24.48
C GLU A 66 -1.55 15.86 23.50
N GLU A 67 -2.13 15.77 22.31
CA GLU A 67 -1.97 14.61 21.41
C GLU A 67 -1.25 14.94 20.09
N LEU A 68 -0.01 15.42 20.21
CA LEU A 68 0.90 15.60 19.07
C LEU A 68 2.09 14.63 19.16
N CYS A 69 2.49 14.10 18.00
CA CYS A 69 3.70 13.31 17.86
C CYS A 69 4.92 14.13 18.34
N SER A 70 5.70 13.59 19.27
CA SER A 70 6.90 14.25 19.82
C SER A 70 8.01 14.48 18.78
N GLU A 71 8.04 13.68 17.71
CA GLU A 71 9.06 13.75 16.66
C GLU A 71 8.75 14.84 15.61
N CYS A 72 7.53 14.80 15.05
CA CYS A 72 7.14 15.65 13.93
C CYS A 72 6.13 16.75 14.29
N GLY A 73 5.46 16.66 15.44
CA GLY A 73 4.47 17.64 15.91
C GLY A 73 3.12 17.57 15.20
N TRP A 74 2.75 16.45 14.59
CA TRP A 74 1.42 16.22 13.97
C TRP A 74 0.50 15.37 14.85
N PRO A 75 -0.83 15.44 14.66
CA PRO A 75 -1.81 14.77 15.52
C PRO A 75 -1.56 13.26 15.67
N LEU A 76 -1.37 12.82 16.90
CA LEU A 76 -1.12 11.41 17.25
C LEU A 76 -1.52 11.17 18.71
N CYS A 77 -2.48 10.27 18.92
CA CYS A 77 -2.92 9.92 20.27
C CYS A 77 -1.85 9.17 21.07
N ALA A 78 -1.99 9.16 22.39
CA ALA A 78 -1.01 8.57 23.30
C ALA A 78 -0.79 7.07 23.05
N GLU A 79 -1.83 6.31 22.69
CA GLU A 79 -1.74 4.89 22.36
C GLU A 79 -0.93 4.67 21.08
N CYS A 80 -1.24 5.43 20.02
CA CYS A 80 -0.51 5.34 18.76
C CYS A 80 0.94 5.80 18.93
N ALA A 81 1.21 6.78 19.79
CA ALA A 81 2.58 7.23 20.09
C ALA A 81 3.46 6.12 20.71
N GLN A 82 2.86 5.12 21.36
CA GLN A 82 3.58 3.95 21.90
C GLN A 82 3.77 2.83 20.87
N GLN A 83 3.14 2.92 19.70
CA GLN A 83 3.15 1.90 18.65
C GLN A 83 3.99 2.36 17.46
N ALA A 84 5.29 2.05 17.48
CA ALA A 84 6.24 2.48 16.46
C ALA A 84 5.96 1.93 15.05
N ASP A 85 5.15 0.88 14.93
CA ASP A 85 4.76 0.23 13.68
C ASP A 85 3.50 0.82 13.03
N ASN A 86 2.91 1.87 13.61
CA ASN A 86 1.75 2.53 13.02
C ASN A 86 2.08 3.25 11.70
N ALA A 87 1.04 3.50 10.88
CA ALA A 87 1.20 4.10 9.56
C ALA A 87 1.89 5.48 9.57
N HIS A 88 1.67 6.30 10.60
CA HIS A 88 2.28 7.61 10.71
C HIS A 88 3.80 7.54 10.84
N PHE A 89 4.31 6.72 11.75
CA PHE A 89 5.75 6.56 11.95
C PHE A 89 6.44 5.89 10.77
N GLN A 90 5.77 4.94 10.12
CA GLN A 90 6.35 4.19 9.00
C GLN A 90 6.39 4.97 7.69
N LEU A 91 5.56 6.00 7.53
CA LEU A 91 5.43 6.74 6.29
C LEU A 91 5.92 8.19 6.44
N GLU A 92 5.05 9.11 6.85
CA GLU A 92 5.28 10.54 6.70
C GLU A 92 6.01 11.23 7.87
N CYS A 93 6.10 10.59 9.04
CA CYS A 93 6.62 11.25 10.26
C CYS A 93 8.02 11.85 10.05
N ARG A 94 8.92 11.08 9.41
CA ARG A 94 10.28 11.55 9.11
C ARG A 94 10.28 12.76 8.17
N GLU A 95 9.53 12.70 7.08
CA GLU A 95 9.48 13.80 6.10
C GLU A 95 8.94 15.08 6.73
N LEU A 96 7.89 14.97 7.55
CA LEU A 96 7.31 16.11 8.27
C LEU A 96 8.31 16.70 9.28
N LYS A 97 9.08 15.85 9.96
CA LYS A 97 10.15 16.27 10.87
C LYS A 97 11.29 16.98 10.12
N ASP A 98 11.80 16.38 9.06
CA ASP A 98 12.94 16.88 8.29
C ASP A 98 12.60 18.20 7.57
N ALA A 99 11.37 18.31 7.04
CA ALA A 99 10.85 19.54 6.45
C ALA A 99 10.49 20.63 7.47
N ARG A 100 10.51 20.31 8.78
CA ARG A 100 10.01 21.17 9.86
C ARG A 100 8.57 21.63 9.64
N ALA A 101 7.78 20.85 8.92
CA ALA A 101 6.36 21.08 8.74
C ALA A 101 5.67 20.69 10.05
N ARG A 102 5.24 21.68 10.83
CA ARG A 102 4.52 21.47 12.09
C ARG A 102 3.02 21.68 11.89
N PHE A 103 2.22 20.91 12.62
CA PHE A 103 0.79 21.12 12.66
C PHE A 103 0.45 22.42 13.39
N PHE A 104 -0.37 23.24 12.76
CA PHE A 104 -0.91 24.46 13.34
C PHE A 104 -2.25 24.15 14.00
N ARG A 105 -2.42 24.56 15.26
CA ARG A 105 -3.69 24.33 15.97
C ARG A 105 -4.80 25.16 15.35
N LEU A 106 -5.92 24.49 15.10
CA LEU A 106 -7.11 25.16 14.60
C LEU A 106 -7.90 25.77 15.77
N PRO A 107 -8.63 26.89 15.55
CA PRO A 107 -9.53 27.44 16.55
C PRO A 107 -10.57 26.41 17.01
N SER A 108 -10.95 26.47 18.28
CA SER A 108 -12.02 25.64 18.85
C SER A 108 -13.30 25.76 18.02
N GLY A 109 -13.97 24.63 17.76
CA GLY A 109 -15.17 24.57 16.92
C GLY A 109 -14.92 24.49 15.41
N SER A 110 -13.67 24.38 14.97
CA SER A 110 -13.35 24.11 13.56
C SER A 110 -13.82 22.70 13.15
N SER A 111 -14.68 22.62 12.14
CA SER A 111 -15.19 21.35 11.60
C SER A 111 -14.32 20.74 10.48
N HIS A 112 -13.36 21.52 9.97
CA HIS A 112 -12.52 21.14 8.83
C HIS A 112 -11.05 21.44 9.13
N CYS A 113 -10.17 20.51 8.75
CA CYS A 113 -8.73 20.62 8.90
C CYS A 113 -8.02 20.50 7.54
N PRO A 114 -7.78 21.63 6.83
CA PRO A 114 -7.11 21.59 5.53
C PRO A 114 -5.65 21.13 5.61
N GLN A 115 -5.05 21.14 6.80
CA GLN A 115 -3.67 20.70 6.99
C GLN A 115 -3.51 19.19 6.81
N LEU A 116 -4.52 18.39 7.17
CA LEU A 116 -4.46 16.94 7.00
C LEU A 116 -4.64 16.50 5.54
N ASP A 117 -5.08 17.40 4.66
CA ASP A 117 -5.33 17.09 3.24
C ASP A 117 -4.04 16.72 2.49
N CYS A 118 -2.87 17.12 2.99
CA CYS A 118 -1.58 16.75 2.39
C CYS A 118 -1.11 15.34 2.76
N ILE A 119 -1.67 14.73 3.81
CA ILE A 119 -1.18 13.46 4.36
C ILE A 119 -1.42 12.31 3.39
N MET A 120 -2.64 12.20 2.84
CA MET A 120 -2.95 11.12 1.91
C MET A 120 -2.10 11.20 0.62
N PRO A 121 -2.01 12.35 -0.09
CA PRO A 121 -1.09 12.49 -1.22
C PRO A 121 0.37 12.19 -0.88
N LEU A 122 0.87 12.66 0.27
CA LEU A 122 2.24 12.38 0.71
C LEU A 122 2.48 10.87 0.89
N ARG A 123 1.55 10.16 1.53
CA ARG A 123 1.62 8.70 1.68
C ARG A 123 1.58 7.97 0.33
N VAL A 124 0.82 8.45 -0.65
CA VAL A 124 0.86 7.88 -2.02
C VAL A 124 2.26 8.04 -2.63
N LEU A 125 2.84 9.23 -2.54
CA LEU A 125 4.15 9.52 -3.12
C LEU A 125 5.24 8.67 -2.46
N LEU A 126 5.24 8.59 -1.12
CA LEU A 126 6.17 7.78 -0.35
C LEU A 126 6.07 6.29 -0.67
N ALA A 127 4.85 5.76 -0.76
CA ALA A 127 4.63 4.36 -1.15
C ALA A 127 5.19 4.08 -2.55
N LYS A 128 4.93 4.97 -3.52
CA LYS A 128 5.44 4.84 -4.89
C LYS A 128 6.97 4.90 -4.96
N GLU A 129 7.59 5.78 -4.18
CA GLU A 129 9.06 5.92 -4.14
C GLU A 129 9.73 4.72 -3.44
N GLY A 130 9.11 4.21 -2.37
CA GLY A 130 9.54 2.98 -1.70
C GLY A 130 9.50 1.74 -2.61
N GLU A 131 8.48 1.63 -3.46
CA GLU A 131 8.41 0.58 -4.49
C GLU A 131 9.46 0.74 -5.59
N SER A 132 9.77 1.98 -5.97
CA SER A 132 10.77 2.28 -7.00
C SER A 132 12.21 1.94 -6.56
N GLY A 133 12.50 1.99 -5.26
CA GLY A 133 13.77 1.50 -4.69
C GLY A 133 13.89 -0.04 -4.60
N ALA A 134 12.76 -0.75 -4.63
CA ALA A 134 12.69 -2.22 -4.52
C ALA A 134 12.71 -2.95 -5.89
N MET A 135 12.71 -2.22 -7.01
CA MET A 135 12.78 -2.80 -8.36
C MET A 135 14.16 -3.42 -8.68
N GLY A 136 15.19 -3.20 -7.84
CA GLY A 136 16.52 -3.80 -8.00
C GLY A 136 16.74 -5.18 -7.37
N GLN A 137 15.79 -5.73 -6.60
CA GLN A 137 16.05 -6.96 -5.81
C GLN A 137 14.96 -8.04 -5.85
N ARG A 138 13.90 -7.89 -6.65
CA ARG A 138 12.96 -8.99 -6.93
C ARG A 138 13.29 -9.68 -8.25
N GLY A 139 14.55 -10.11 -8.40
CA GLY A 139 14.96 -11.07 -9.42
C GLY A 139 14.47 -12.46 -9.00
N GLY A 140 13.60 -13.04 -9.83
CA GLY A 140 12.94 -14.31 -9.55
C GLY A 140 13.90 -15.47 -9.28
N THR A 141 13.60 -16.23 -8.23
CA THR A 141 14.10 -17.59 -8.09
C THR A 141 13.27 -18.50 -9.01
N HIS A 142 13.53 -18.45 -10.32
CA HIS A 142 13.26 -19.63 -11.15
C HIS A 142 14.41 -20.60 -10.89
N GLY A 143 14.11 -21.65 -10.12
CA GLY A 143 15.03 -22.76 -9.90
C GLY A 143 15.44 -23.35 -11.24
N ALA A 144 16.75 -23.33 -11.51
CA ALA A 144 17.35 -24.08 -12.59
C ALA A 144 17.22 -25.58 -12.27
N PRO A 145 16.69 -26.41 -13.19
CA PRO A 145 16.79 -27.85 -13.03
C PRO A 145 18.24 -28.30 -13.22
N GLN A 146 18.72 -29.05 -12.24
CA GLN A 146 20.06 -29.65 -12.23
C GLN A 146 20.19 -30.71 -13.33
N GLY A 147 21.42 -30.86 -13.82
CA GLY A 147 21.74 -31.57 -15.05
C GLY A 147 21.64 -33.09 -15.01
N GLY A 148 21.67 -33.64 -16.22
CA GLY A 148 21.93 -35.05 -16.51
C GLY A 148 22.57 -35.13 -17.88
N ALA A 149 23.90 -35.26 -17.93
CA ALA A 149 24.62 -35.58 -19.15
C ALA A 149 24.61 -37.11 -19.34
N PRO A 150 24.40 -37.62 -20.56
CA PRO A 150 24.94 -38.89 -20.96
C PRO A 150 26.07 -38.72 -21.97
N GLU A 151 27.01 -39.63 -21.82
CA GLU A 151 28.30 -39.71 -22.48
C GLU A 151 28.21 -40.04 -23.98
N GLY A 152 29.22 -39.58 -24.71
CA GLY A 152 29.88 -40.36 -25.75
C GLY A 152 29.24 -40.40 -27.14
N ARG A 153 29.91 -39.77 -28.11
CA ARG A 153 30.58 -40.47 -29.24
C ARG A 153 31.17 -39.47 -30.25
N GLY A 154 32.44 -39.69 -30.58
CA GLY A 154 32.93 -39.63 -31.96
C GLY A 154 33.17 -38.27 -32.58
N CYS A 155 34.37 -37.73 -32.37
CA CYS A 155 34.99 -36.74 -33.25
C CYS A 155 35.43 -37.44 -34.55
N LEU A 156 34.97 -36.98 -35.72
CA LEU A 156 35.58 -37.29 -37.02
C LEU A 156 35.38 -36.09 -37.99
N ALA A 157 36.49 -35.37 -38.18
CA ALA A 157 36.99 -34.63 -39.35
C ALA A 157 36.03 -34.13 -40.46
N CYS A 158 36.17 -32.84 -40.80
CA CYS A 158 36.53 -32.26 -42.11
C CYS A 158 36.31 -30.74 -41.97
N GLY A 159 37.26 -29.83 -42.17
CA GLY A 159 38.24 -29.73 -43.24
C GLY A 159 38.00 -28.38 -43.93
N SER A 160 38.99 -27.52 -43.86
CA SER A 160 39.01 -26.15 -44.38
C SER A 160 38.62 -26.05 -45.86
N ARG A 161 37.83 -25.03 -46.20
CA ARG A 161 38.04 -24.15 -47.35
C ARG A 161 37.45 -22.77 -47.03
#